data_AF-A0A2T6IT18-F1
#
_entry.id   AF-A0A2T6IT18-F1
#
_cell.length_a   1.000
_cell.length_b   1.000
_cell.length_c   1.000
_cell.angle_alpha   90.00
_cell.angle_beta   90.00
_cell.angle_gamma   90.00
#
_symmetry.space_group_name_H-M   'P 1'
#
loop_
_entity.id
_entity.type
_entity.pdbx_description
1 polymer ?
#
loop_
_entity_poly.entity_id
_entity_poly.type
_entity_poly.pdbx_seq_one_letter_code
_entity_poly.pdbx_strand_id
1 'polypeptide(L)' 'DPLVPEIAHLYKSDRMRYDQTAREWSQKYAQ' A
#
# COMPACT_ATOMS: atom_id res chain seq x y z
N ASP A 1 -5.75 7.59 14.25
CA ASP A 1 -6.40 7.21 12.98
C ASP A 1 -6.12 5.78 12.58
N PRO A 2 -7.14 4.97 12.27
CA PRO A 2 -6.99 3.64 11.71
C PRO A 2 -6.66 3.74 10.20
N LEU A 3 -5.64 4.52 9.86
CA LEU A 3 -4.99 4.50 8.55
C LEU A 3 -3.99 3.34 8.61
N VAL A 4 -4.15 2.13 8.09
CA VAL A 4 -4.95 1.62 6.99
C VAL A 4 -5.05 0.09 7.20
N PRO A 5 -6.13 -0.45 7.81
CA PRO A 5 -6.24 -1.89 8.07
C PRO A 5 -6.35 -2.72 6.78
N GLU A 6 -6.84 -2.12 5.69
CA GLU A 6 -6.90 -2.75 4.36
C GLU A 6 -5.51 -3.03 3.78
N ILE A 7 -4.58 -2.07 3.91
CA ILE A 7 -3.20 -2.23 3.45
C ILE A 7 -2.48 -3.28 4.28
N ALA A 8 -2.72 -3.34 5.60
CA ALA A 8 -2.12 -4.34 6.46
C ALA A 8 -2.58 -5.77 6.11
N HIS A 9 -3.87 -5.95 5.79
CA HIS A 9 -4.37 -7.23 5.27
C HIS A 9 -3.79 -7.56 3.90
N LEU A 10 -3.74 -6.57 2.99
CA LEU A 10 -3.16 -6.74 1.66
C LEU A 10 -1.68 -7.10 1.74
N TYR A 11 -0.89 -6.46 2.61
CA TYR A 11 0.53 -6.78 2.81
C TYR A 11 0.74 -8.21 3.35
N LYS A 12 -0.13 -8.65 4.26
CA LYS A 12 -0.05 -9.99 4.87
C LYS A 12 -0.51 -11.09 3.92
N SER A 13 -1.47 -10.81 3.05
CA SER A 13 -2.05 -11.79 2.10
C SER A 13 -1.38 -11.77 0.73
N ASP A 14 -1.02 -10.60 0.21
CA ASP A 14 -0.58 -10.42 -1.18
C ASP A 14 0.41 -9.26 -1.31
N ARG A 15 1.66 -9.55 -0.92
CA ARG A 15 2.76 -8.58 -0.86
C ARG A 15 3.08 -7.96 -2.22
N MET A 16 2.90 -8.69 -3.34
CA MET A 16 3.16 -8.17 -4.68
C MET A 16 2.23 -7.01 -5.03
N ARG A 17 0.94 -7.15 -4.70
CA ARG A 17 -0.06 -6.11 -4.97
C ARG A 17 0.12 -4.90 -4.06
N TYR A 18 0.55 -5.13 -2.82
CA TYR A 18 0.97 -4.06 -1.92
C TYR A 18 2.13 -3.26 -2.49
N ASP A 19 3.21 -3.91 -2.93
CA ASP A 19 4.40 -3.22 -3.45
C ASP A 19 4.08 -2.37 -4.69
N GLN A 20 3.24 -2.89 -5.61
CA GLN A 20 2.78 -2.13 -6.77
C GLN A 20 1.99 -0.89 -6.36
N THR A 21 1.03 -1.06 -5.45
CA THR A 21 0.20 0.04 -4.94
C THR A 21 1.08 1.07 -4.22
N ALA A 22 1.95 0.63 -3.31
CA ALA A 22 2.84 1.52 -2.54
C ALA A 22 3.75 2.33 -3.45
N ARG A 23 4.24 1.74 -4.56
CA ARG A 23 5.02 2.44 -5.57
C ARG A 23 4.21 3.53 -6.27
N GLU A 24 2.97 3.25 -6.65
CA GLU A 24 2.07 4.22 -7.28
C GLU A 24 1.73 5.38 -6.35
N TRP A 25 1.45 5.10 -5.08
CA TRP A 25 1.23 6.12 -4.06
C TRP A 25 2.49 6.97 -3.85
N SER A 26 3.66 6.35 -3.76
CA SER A 26 4.91 7.08 -3.62
C SER A 26 5.16 8.00 -4.82
N GLN A 27 4.89 7.53 -6.04
CA GLN A 27 5.00 8.38 -7.25
C GLN A 27 3.98 9.51 -7.29
N LYS A 28 2.75 9.26 -6.85
CA LYS A 28 1.65 10.23 -6.90
C LYS A 28 1.77 11.33 -5.85
N TYR A 29 2.31 11.02 -4.67
CA TYR A 29 2.34 11.93 -3.53
C TYR A 29 3.74 12.46 -3.18
N ALA A 30 4.82 11.88 -3.72
CA ALA A 30 6.18 12.38 -3.51
C ALA A 30 6.67 13.37 -4.59
N GLN A 31 5.74 13.99 -5.34
CA GLN A 31 6.04 15.11 -6.25
C GLN A 31 5.79 16.46 -5.59
#